data_AF-A0A954ZQV2-F1
#
_entry.id   AF-A0A954ZQV2-F1
#
_cell.length_a   1.000
_cell.length_b   1.000
_cell.length_c   1.000
_cell.angle_alpha   90.00
_cell.angle_beta   90.00
_cell.angle_gamma   90.00
#
_symmetry.space_group_name_H-M   'P 1'
#
loop_
_entity.id
_entity.type
_entity.pdbx_description
1 polymer ?
#
loop_
_entity_poly.entity_id
_entity_poly.type
_entity_poly.pdbx_seq_one_letter_code
_entity_poly.pdbx_strand_id
1 'polypeptide(L)'
;MIKFKCDRCDMEIEVEDHLAGTKHECLNCGDINRVPIPTGSDATIEDRDPAIDSKRVDRAQKAGFPPDFGPETRVLKVRRCWFRSRVVRFSLTALIGLASLIGLIWVPISKEPAWWFMLFGPVALFCIGLISWWWVDRLSASLEITTKRTIMHRGFFSKSSSEVVHDNIRNIQIDQTFLQRVMGVGRIGISSSGQDGIELQVNHLRKPDYLRQIIDLYRPL
;
A
#
# COMPACT_ATOMS: atom_id res chain seq x y z
N MET A 1 13.61 -42.69 -26.54
CA MET A 1 12.20 -42.49 -26.92
C MET A 1 11.34 -42.96 -25.76
N ILE A 2 10.35 -42.17 -25.34
CA ILE A 2 9.42 -42.49 -24.25
C ILE A 2 8.13 -43.05 -24.87
N LYS A 3 7.70 -44.22 -24.41
CA LYS A 3 6.45 -44.85 -24.81
C LYS A 3 5.47 -44.84 -23.63
N PHE A 4 4.28 -44.30 -23.83
CA PHE A 4 3.24 -44.28 -22.81
C PHE A 4 1.85 -44.38 -23.44
N LYS A 5 0.85 -44.79 -22.65
CA LYS A 5 -0.54 -44.92 -23.11
C LYS A 5 -1.32 -43.65 -22.84
N CYS A 6 -2.22 -43.29 -23.74
CA CYS A 6 -3.16 -42.18 -23.53
C CYS A 6 -4.18 -42.54 -22.43
N ASP A 7 -4.41 -41.63 -21.49
CA ASP A 7 -5.32 -41.81 -20.34
C ASP A 7 -6.78 -42.04 -20.76
N ARG A 8 -7.16 -41.63 -21.98
CA ARG A 8 -8.55 -41.64 -22.47
C ARG A 8 -8.86 -42.72 -23.49
N CYS A 9 -7.94 -43.02 -24.41
CA CYS A 9 -8.20 -43.95 -25.50
C CYS A 9 -7.25 -45.16 -25.53
N ASP A 10 -6.36 -45.30 -24.54
CA ASP A 10 -5.41 -46.41 -24.37
C ASP A 10 -4.44 -46.65 -25.54
N MET A 11 -4.39 -45.73 -26.51
CA MET A 11 -3.46 -45.78 -27.63
C MET A 11 -2.03 -45.50 -27.15
N GLU A 12 -1.07 -46.27 -27.65
CA GLU A 12 0.36 -46.04 -27.40
C GLU A 12 0.86 -44.84 -28.19
N ILE A 13 1.48 -43.90 -27.48
CA ILE A 13 2.08 -42.68 -28.02
C ILE A 13 3.60 -42.80 -27.84
N GLU A 14 4.34 -42.63 -28.93
CA GLU A 14 5.80 -42.58 -28.92
C GLU A 14 6.27 -41.15 -29.12
N VAL A 15 7.02 -40.62 -28.15
CA VAL A 15 7.58 -39.26 -28.18
C VAL A 15 9.07 -39.28 -27.89
N GLU A 16 9.75 -38.25 -28.39
CA GLU A 16 11.17 -38.05 -28.18
C GLU A 16 11.48 -37.68 -26.72
N ASP A 17 12.67 -38.05 -26.23
CA ASP A 17 13.05 -37.94 -24.81
C ASP A 17 13.08 -36.48 -24.30
N HIS A 18 13.24 -35.52 -25.19
CA HIS A 18 13.28 -34.09 -24.86
C HIS A 18 11.91 -33.53 -24.45
N LEU A 19 10.81 -34.26 -24.71
CA LEU A 19 9.45 -33.86 -24.36
C LEU A 19 9.00 -34.39 -22.99
N ALA A 20 9.88 -35.04 -22.22
CA ALA A 20 9.60 -35.51 -20.87
C ALA A 20 9.05 -34.38 -19.97
N GLY A 21 7.92 -34.62 -19.30
CA GLY A 21 7.26 -33.65 -18.42
C GLY A 21 6.42 -32.58 -19.13
N THR A 22 6.44 -32.52 -20.46
CA THR A 22 5.60 -31.59 -21.24
C THR A 22 4.21 -32.20 -21.56
N LYS A 23 3.29 -31.35 -22.04
CA LYS A 23 1.94 -31.75 -22.46
C LYS A 23 1.97 -32.14 -23.94
N HIS A 24 1.53 -33.35 -24.27
CA HIS A 24 1.43 -33.84 -25.63
C HIS A 24 -0.02 -34.18 -25.98
N GLU A 25 -0.49 -33.72 -27.13
CA GLU A 25 -1.83 -34.00 -27.62
C GLU A 25 -1.88 -35.38 -28.29
N CYS A 26 -2.91 -36.18 -27.97
CA CYS A 26 -3.13 -37.47 -28.61
C CYS A 26 -3.77 -37.28 -29.99
N LEU A 27 -3.13 -37.78 -31.04
CA LEU A 27 -3.62 -37.68 -32.42
C LEU A 27 -4.91 -38.47 -32.70
N ASN A 28 -5.30 -39.38 -31.81
CA ASN A 28 -6.49 -40.21 -31.98
C ASN A 28 -7.75 -39.65 -31.30
N CYS A 29 -7.61 -39.10 -30.10
CA CYS A 29 -8.76 -38.63 -29.31
C CYS A 29 -8.70 -37.14 -28.92
N GLY A 30 -7.61 -36.44 -29.24
CA GLY A 30 -7.40 -35.02 -28.92
C GLY A 30 -7.15 -34.73 -27.45
N ASP A 31 -6.93 -35.75 -26.61
CA ASP A 31 -6.69 -35.55 -25.18
C ASP A 31 -5.24 -35.15 -24.89
N ILE A 32 -5.04 -34.32 -23.86
CA ILE A 32 -3.73 -33.75 -23.51
C ILE A 32 -3.10 -34.58 -22.40
N ASN A 33 -2.15 -35.45 -22.75
CA ASN A 33 -1.44 -36.32 -21.81
C ASN A 33 -0.12 -35.69 -21.38
N ARG A 34 0.33 -35.99 -20.15
CA ARG A 34 1.66 -35.60 -19.68
C ARG A 34 2.66 -36.72 -19.98
N VAL A 35 3.76 -36.38 -20.66
CA VAL A 35 4.82 -37.35 -20.95
C VAL A 35 5.53 -37.73 -19.63
N PRO A 36 5.57 -39.02 -19.25
CA PRO A 36 6.22 -39.45 -18.02
C PRO A 36 7.73 -39.23 -18.11
N ILE A 37 8.32 -38.72 -17.03
CA ILE A 37 9.77 -38.57 -16.92
C ILE A 37 10.32 -39.96 -16.60
N PRO A 38 11.28 -40.51 -17.39
CA PRO A 38 11.86 -41.81 -17.09
C PRO A 38 12.49 -41.77 -15.70
N THR A 39 11.92 -42.55 -14.78
CA THR A 39 12.35 -42.70 -13.40
C THR A 39 13.66 -43.48 -13.34
N GLY A 40 14.75 -42.76 -13.51
CA GLY A 40 16.13 -43.19 -13.29
C GLY A 40 16.96 -42.19 -12.48
N SER A 41 16.31 -41.20 -11.85
CA SER A 41 16.92 -40.34 -10.85
C SER A 41 15.91 -40.10 -9.75
N ASP A 42 16.07 -40.85 -8.66
CA ASP A 42 15.55 -40.50 -7.35
C ASP A 42 16.15 -39.14 -6.95
N ALA A 43 15.52 -38.06 -7.40
CA ALA A 43 15.81 -36.73 -6.92
C ALA A 43 15.20 -36.64 -5.52
N THR A 44 16.05 -36.88 -4.53
CA THR A 44 15.87 -36.44 -3.15
C THR A 44 15.38 -34.99 -3.14
N ILE A 45 14.54 -34.67 -2.15
CA ILE A 45 13.98 -33.34 -1.89
C ILE A 45 15.07 -32.27 -1.64
N GLU A 46 16.35 -32.66 -1.63
CA GLU A 46 17.51 -31.81 -1.35
C GLU A 46 18.01 -30.96 -2.54
N ASP A 47 17.66 -31.30 -3.79
CA ASP A 47 18.11 -30.56 -4.99
C ASP A 47 17.04 -29.63 -5.59
N ARG A 48 16.32 -28.89 -4.74
CA ARG A 48 15.64 -27.67 -5.22
C ARG A 48 16.65 -26.53 -5.22
N ASP A 49 17.32 -26.34 -6.35
CA ASP A 49 18.07 -25.13 -6.64
C ASP A 49 17.12 -23.91 -6.53
N PRO A 50 17.29 -23.01 -5.53
CA PRO A 50 16.43 -21.83 -5.38
C PRO A 50 16.53 -20.89 -6.58
N ALA A 51 17.55 -21.04 -7.44
CA ALA A 51 17.68 -20.27 -8.67
C ALA A 51 16.65 -20.65 -9.74
N ILE A 52 16.00 -21.83 -9.69
CA ILE A 52 14.99 -22.20 -10.70
C ILE A 52 13.60 -21.64 -10.35
N ASP A 53 13.32 -21.29 -9.08
CA ASP A 53 12.14 -20.48 -8.68
C ASP A 53 12.36 -18.96 -8.94
N SER A 54 13.55 -18.55 -9.39
CA SER A 54 13.90 -17.14 -9.71
C SER A 54 13.14 -16.57 -10.92
N LYS A 55 12.31 -17.37 -11.59
CA LYS A 55 11.35 -16.90 -12.60
C LYS A 55 9.96 -16.58 -12.04
N ARG A 56 9.80 -16.36 -10.73
CA ARG A 56 8.76 -15.43 -10.28
C ARG A 56 9.10 -14.05 -10.82
N VAL A 57 8.48 -13.69 -11.94
CA VAL A 57 8.60 -12.35 -12.53
C VAL A 57 8.34 -11.34 -11.42
N ASP A 58 9.39 -10.65 -10.99
CA ASP A 58 9.30 -9.63 -9.95
C ASP A 58 8.39 -8.50 -10.46
N ARG A 59 7.16 -8.49 -9.95
CA ARG A 59 6.13 -7.53 -10.34
C ARG A 59 6.54 -6.11 -9.98
N ALA A 60 7.25 -5.94 -8.86
CA ALA A 60 7.74 -4.66 -8.42
C ALA A 60 8.82 -4.14 -9.38
N GLN A 61 9.79 -4.99 -9.75
CA GLN A 61 10.82 -4.64 -10.72
C GLN A 61 10.22 -4.31 -12.09
N LYS A 62 9.22 -5.07 -12.56
CA LYS A 62 8.51 -4.80 -13.82
C LYS A 62 7.78 -3.44 -13.80
N ALA A 63 7.28 -3.03 -12.63
CA ALA A 63 6.63 -1.73 -12.43
C ALA A 63 7.64 -0.58 -12.19
N GLY A 64 8.95 -0.85 -12.20
CA GLY A 64 10.00 0.16 -11.99
C GLY A 64 10.30 0.48 -10.52
N PHE A 65 9.84 -0.36 -9.59
CA PHE A 65 10.16 -0.26 -8.16
C PHE A 65 11.37 -1.14 -7.80
N PRO A 66 11.99 -0.93 -6.61
CA PRO A 66 13.07 -1.79 -6.13
C PRO A 66 12.66 -3.27 -6.11
N PRO A 67 13.58 -4.20 -6.43
CA PRO A 67 13.26 -5.61 -6.51
C PRO A 67 12.84 -6.15 -5.14
N ASP A 68 11.92 -7.11 -5.16
CA ASP A 68 11.51 -7.85 -3.97
C ASP A 68 12.62 -8.82 -3.53
N PHE A 69 13.32 -9.44 -4.47
CA PHE A 69 14.45 -10.34 -4.22
C PHE A 69 15.75 -9.54 -4.01
N GLY A 70 15.84 -8.82 -2.88
CA GLY A 70 17.01 -8.00 -2.55
C GLY A 70 17.02 -7.57 -1.08
N PRO A 71 18.03 -6.78 -0.67
CA PRO A 71 18.03 -6.17 0.66
C PRO A 71 16.79 -5.29 0.84
N GLU A 72 16.27 -5.22 2.06
CA GLU A 72 15.10 -4.39 2.35
C GLU A 72 15.40 -2.92 2.03
N THR A 73 14.64 -2.36 1.09
CA THR A 73 14.77 -0.96 0.71
C THR A 73 13.44 -0.26 0.89
N ARG A 74 13.52 1.03 1.21
CA ARG A 74 12.36 1.88 1.43
C ARG A 74 11.82 2.37 0.09
N VAL A 75 10.62 1.93 -0.27
CA VAL A 75 9.97 2.29 -1.52
C VAL A 75 9.35 3.67 -1.43
N LEU A 76 8.55 3.91 -0.38
CA LEU A 76 7.82 5.15 -0.24
C LEU A 76 7.53 5.47 1.23
N LYS A 77 7.58 6.75 1.59
CA LYS A 77 7.01 7.23 2.86
C LYS A 77 6.00 8.32 2.61
N VAL A 78 4.82 8.13 3.17
CA VAL A 78 3.70 9.05 3.07
C VAL A 78 3.34 9.54 4.47
N ARG A 79 3.18 10.85 4.59
CA ARG A 79 2.66 11.48 5.81
C ARG A 79 1.20 11.86 5.61
N ARG A 80 0.48 12.05 6.72
CA ARG A 80 -0.90 12.55 6.68
C ARG A 80 -0.98 13.89 5.96
N CYS A 81 -1.99 14.04 5.11
CA CYS A 81 -2.23 15.23 4.31
C CYS A 81 -3.50 15.94 4.81
N TRP A 82 -3.36 16.79 5.82
CA TRP A 82 -4.48 17.54 6.39
C TRP A 82 -5.10 18.52 5.39
N PHE A 83 -4.26 19.24 4.64
CA PHE A 83 -4.69 20.29 3.72
C PHE A 83 -5.73 19.80 2.69
N ARG A 84 -5.49 18.67 2.02
CA ARG A 84 -6.44 18.11 1.04
C ARG A 84 -7.62 17.39 1.69
N SER A 85 -7.43 16.83 2.89
CA SER A 85 -8.46 16.02 3.53
C SER A 85 -9.62 16.83 4.12
N ARG A 86 -9.36 18.08 4.51
CA ARG A 86 -10.32 18.98 5.16
C ARG A 86 -10.23 20.38 4.57
N VAL A 87 -10.14 20.47 3.24
CA VAL A 87 -9.92 21.74 2.51
C VAL A 87 -10.92 22.79 2.95
N VAL A 88 -12.21 22.46 2.97
CA VAL A 88 -13.27 23.42 3.35
C VAL A 88 -13.06 23.97 4.76
N ARG A 89 -12.81 23.09 5.74
CA ARG A 89 -12.60 23.51 7.14
C ARG A 89 -11.30 24.30 7.29
N PHE A 90 -10.23 23.85 6.64
CA PHE A 90 -8.93 24.52 6.68
C PHE A 90 -8.98 25.90 6.03
N SER A 91 -9.55 25.98 4.82
CA SER A 91 -9.76 27.24 4.09
C SER A 91 -10.64 28.20 4.88
N LEU A 92 -11.73 27.72 5.48
CA LEU A 92 -12.60 28.57 6.30
C LEU A 92 -11.87 29.09 7.55
N THR A 93 -11.13 28.25 8.28
CA THR A 93 -10.32 28.73 9.42
C THR A 93 -9.20 29.67 8.99
N ALA A 94 -8.58 29.44 7.83
CA ALA A 94 -7.53 30.31 7.31
C ALA A 94 -8.09 31.68 6.88
N LEU A 95 -9.26 31.71 6.24
CA LEU A 95 -9.95 32.95 5.87
C LEU A 95 -10.39 33.75 7.09
N ILE A 96 -10.96 33.10 8.11
CA ILE A 96 -11.34 33.74 9.37
C ILE A 96 -10.09 34.27 10.09
N GLY A 97 -9.01 33.49 10.13
CA GLY A 97 -7.73 33.92 10.68
C GLY A 97 -7.17 35.13 9.95
N LEU A 98 -7.19 35.12 8.61
CA LEU A 98 -6.72 36.24 7.78
C LEU A 98 -7.58 37.50 7.99
N ALA A 99 -8.91 37.36 7.99
CA ALA A 99 -9.83 38.45 8.25
C ALA A 99 -9.61 39.04 9.66
N SER A 100 -9.32 38.21 10.65
CA SER A 100 -9.02 38.66 12.01
C SER A 100 -7.68 39.38 12.10
N LEU A 101 -6.66 38.93 11.37
CA LEU A 101 -5.37 39.63 11.28
C LEU A 101 -5.51 41.00 10.59
N ILE A 102 -6.30 41.06 9.52
CA ILE A 102 -6.64 42.33 8.86
C ILE A 102 -7.36 43.24 9.86
N GLY A 103 -8.39 42.73 10.55
CA GLY A 103 -9.11 43.47 11.58
C GLY A 103 -8.19 44.04 12.67
N LEU A 104 -7.19 43.28 13.12
CA LEU A 104 -6.18 43.74 14.08
C LEU A 104 -5.30 44.88 13.54
N ILE A 105 -4.98 44.88 12.24
CA ILE A 105 -4.22 45.98 11.59
C ILE A 105 -5.04 47.28 11.55
N TRP A 106 -6.38 47.18 11.47
CA TRP A 106 -7.28 48.34 11.47
C TRP A 106 -7.55 48.92 12.88
N VAL A 107 -7.25 48.19 13.96
CA VAL A 107 -7.43 48.63 15.36
C VAL A 107 -6.82 50.02 15.65
N PRO A 108 -5.53 50.31 15.33
CA PRO A 108 -4.93 51.62 15.64
C PRO A 108 -5.54 52.81 14.89
N ILE A 109 -6.31 52.57 13.83
CA ILE A 109 -7.00 53.62 13.05
C ILE A 109 -8.42 53.87 13.58
N SER A 110 -8.95 52.95 14.37
CA SER A 110 -10.33 53.00 14.87
C SER A 110 -10.47 53.91 16.10
N LYS A 111 -11.63 54.58 16.22
CA LYS A 111 -11.95 55.45 17.36
C LYS A 111 -12.08 54.68 18.68
N GLU A 112 -12.41 53.39 18.60
CA GLU A 112 -12.65 52.50 19.76
C GLU A 112 -11.76 51.25 19.68
N PRO A 113 -10.44 51.38 19.89
CA PRO A 113 -9.48 50.29 19.64
C PRO A 113 -9.69 49.09 20.58
N ALA A 114 -10.18 49.32 21.80
CA ALA A 114 -10.37 48.28 22.80
C ALA A 114 -11.42 47.23 22.37
N TRP A 115 -12.54 47.66 21.78
CA TRP A 115 -13.61 46.75 21.34
C TRP A 115 -13.16 45.85 20.19
N TRP A 116 -12.51 46.44 19.18
CA TRP A 116 -12.01 45.69 18.01
C TRP A 116 -10.90 44.71 18.37
N PHE A 117 -10.01 45.07 19.28
CA PHE A 117 -8.99 44.16 19.79
C PHE A 117 -9.60 42.98 20.55
N MET A 118 -10.61 43.22 21.39
CA MET A 118 -11.31 42.18 22.14
C MET A 118 -12.08 41.20 21.24
N LEU A 119 -12.55 41.67 20.09
CA LEU A 119 -13.21 40.83 19.07
C LEU A 119 -12.20 40.00 18.28
N PHE A 120 -11.21 40.65 17.64
CA PHE A 120 -10.34 39.97 16.67
C PHE A 120 -9.15 39.25 17.31
N GLY A 121 -8.67 39.68 18.47
CA GLY A 121 -7.54 39.07 19.18
C GLY A 121 -7.77 37.59 19.52
N PRO A 122 -8.86 37.26 20.26
CA PRO A 122 -9.17 35.87 20.60
C PRO A 122 -9.43 35.00 19.36
N VAL A 123 -10.11 35.54 18.34
CA VAL A 123 -10.41 34.80 17.10
C VAL A 123 -9.14 34.48 16.32
N ALA A 124 -8.23 35.45 16.20
CA ALA A 124 -6.93 35.23 15.57
C ALA A 124 -6.11 34.17 16.33
N LEU A 125 -6.03 34.27 17.66
CA LEU A 125 -5.31 33.31 18.50
C LEU A 125 -5.90 31.89 18.37
N PHE A 126 -7.22 31.76 18.39
CA PHE A 126 -7.91 30.49 18.21
C PHE A 126 -7.62 29.86 16.84
N CYS A 127 -7.69 30.64 15.75
CA CYS A 127 -7.37 30.15 14.41
C CYS A 127 -5.91 29.68 14.30
N ILE A 128 -4.97 30.46 14.85
CA ILE A 128 -3.55 30.09 14.89
C ILE A 128 -3.34 28.79 15.69
N GLY A 129 -3.98 28.66 16.85
CA GLY A 129 -3.93 27.45 17.67
C GLY A 129 -4.45 26.21 16.93
N LEU A 130 -5.59 26.32 16.24
CA LEU A 130 -6.15 25.21 15.44
C LEU A 130 -5.23 24.80 14.29
N ILE A 131 -4.69 25.76 13.54
CA ILE A 131 -3.77 25.49 12.43
C ILE A 131 -2.49 24.82 12.96
N SER A 132 -1.98 25.31 14.09
CA SER A 132 -0.79 24.75 14.75
C SER A 132 -1.04 23.31 15.21
N TRP A 133 -2.20 23.05 15.81
CA TRP A 133 -2.60 21.70 16.21
C TRP A 133 -2.67 20.73 15.02
N TRP A 134 -3.27 21.14 13.89
CA TRP A 134 -3.30 20.30 12.68
C TRP A 134 -1.93 20.07 12.08
N TRP A 135 -1.02 21.05 12.18
CA TRP A 135 0.36 20.90 11.76
C TRP A 135 1.12 19.87 12.62
N VAL A 136 0.89 19.88 13.93
CA VAL A 136 1.45 18.87 14.85
C VAL A 136 0.87 17.49 14.56
N ASP A 137 -0.45 17.35 14.36
CA ASP A 137 -1.06 16.06 14.03
C ASP A 137 -0.63 15.52 12.65
N ARG A 138 -0.24 16.40 11.72
CA ARG A 138 0.38 15.98 10.45
C ARG A 138 1.75 15.33 10.68
N LEU A 139 2.49 15.78 11.67
CA LEU A 139 3.80 15.21 12.04
C LEU A 139 3.66 13.95 12.91
N SER A 140 2.51 13.75 13.54
CA SER A 140 2.28 12.64 14.47
C SER A 140 2.15 11.27 13.81
N ALA A 141 1.89 11.17 12.51
CA ALA A 141 1.80 9.86 11.86
C ALA A 141 2.38 9.81 10.44
N SER A 142 3.06 8.71 10.15
CA SER A 142 3.59 8.40 8.82
C SER A 142 3.45 6.92 8.50
N LEU A 143 3.06 6.63 7.25
CA LEU A 143 3.08 5.29 6.67
C LEU A 143 4.33 5.15 5.80
N GLU A 144 5.07 4.08 6.02
CA GLU A 144 6.29 3.75 5.29
C GLU A 144 6.12 2.37 4.67
N ILE A 145 6.34 2.29 3.36
CA ILE A 145 6.24 1.05 2.58
C ILE A 145 7.67 0.71 2.17
N THR A 146 8.15 -0.44 2.63
CA THR A 146 9.42 -1.04 2.22
C THR A 146 9.16 -2.15 1.20
N THR A 147 10.19 -2.84 0.73
CA THR A 147 10.00 -4.00 -0.15
C THR A 147 9.35 -5.18 0.58
N LYS A 148 9.60 -5.33 1.90
CA LYS A 148 9.17 -6.51 2.68
C LYS A 148 7.99 -6.25 3.60
N ARG A 149 7.82 -5.03 4.08
CA ARG A 149 6.81 -4.69 5.09
C ARG A 149 6.28 -3.27 4.93
N THR A 150 5.12 -3.06 5.52
CA THR A 150 4.54 -1.75 5.70
C THR A 150 4.61 -1.37 7.18
N ILE A 151 5.20 -0.23 7.47
CA ILE A 151 5.45 0.28 8.82
C ILE A 151 4.63 1.55 9.04
N MET A 152 3.86 1.58 10.12
CA MET A 152 3.16 2.77 10.59
C MET A 152 3.84 3.31 11.84
N HIS A 153 4.33 4.54 11.75
CA HIS A 153 4.77 5.29 12.92
C HIS A 153 3.64 6.21 13.38
N ARG A 154 3.34 6.20 14.67
CA ARG A 154 2.35 7.06 15.32
C ARG A 154 2.93 7.66 16.60
N GLY A 155 2.62 8.92 16.87
CA GLY A 155 3.08 9.60 18.07
C GLY A 155 3.71 10.96 17.83
N PHE A 156 3.47 11.88 18.76
CA PHE A 156 4.22 13.13 18.87
C PHE A 156 5.07 13.13 20.15
N PHE A 157 4.45 12.89 21.32
CA PHE A 157 5.14 12.77 22.61
C PHE A 157 5.53 11.32 22.95
N SER A 158 4.64 10.38 22.72
CA SER A 158 4.89 8.94 22.85
C SER A 158 4.87 8.32 21.47
N LYS A 159 5.93 7.60 21.11
CA LYS A 159 6.09 6.96 19.79
C LYS A 159 5.67 5.51 19.89
N SER A 160 4.74 5.09 19.05
CA SER A 160 4.43 3.70 18.76
C SER A 160 4.72 3.39 17.30
N SER A 161 5.21 2.19 17.05
CA SER A 161 5.46 1.67 15.70
C SER A 161 4.73 0.33 15.59
N SER A 162 4.02 0.14 14.48
CA SER A 162 3.40 -1.13 14.14
C SER A 162 3.82 -1.47 12.72
N GLU A 163 4.12 -2.73 12.46
CA GLU A 163 4.59 -3.22 11.18
C GLU A 163 3.84 -4.48 10.76
N VAL A 164 3.61 -4.61 9.45
CA VAL A 164 2.99 -5.80 8.85
C VAL A 164 3.82 -6.22 7.66
N VAL A 165 4.29 -7.47 7.69
CA VAL A 165 5.01 -8.11 6.57
C VAL A 165 4.04 -8.34 5.42
N HIS A 166 4.47 -8.07 4.19
CA HIS A 166 3.62 -8.15 3.00
C HIS A 166 3.04 -9.56 2.77
N ASP A 167 3.81 -10.59 3.10
CA ASP A 167 3.39 -12.00 3.04
C ASP A 167 2.21 -12.32 3.96
N ASN A 168 2.09 -11.63 5.09
CA ASN A 168 1.07 -11.90 6.10
C ASN A 168 -0.22 -11.09 5.90
N ILE A 169 -0.25 -10.18 4.91
CA ILE A 169 -1.41 -9.36 4.63
C ILE A 169 -2.56 -10.26 4.14
N ARG A 170 -3.68 -10.26 4.87
CA ARG A 170 -4.92 -10.92 4.47
C ARG A 170 -5.79 -10.01 3.62
N ASN A 171 -5.99 -8.79 4.09
CA ASN A 171 -6.91 -7.84 3.48
C ASN A 171 -6.39 -6.41 3.59
N ILE A 172 -6.64 -5.62 2.54
CA ILE A 172 -6.41 -4.17 2.50
C ILE A 172 -7.76 -3.50 2.25
N GLN A 173 -8.19 -2.69 3.21
CA GLN A 173 -9.43 -1.93 3.16
C GLN A 173 -9.12 -0.47 2.82
N ILE A 174 -9.88 0.10 1.91
CA ILE A 174 -9.78 1.52 1.55
C ILE A 174 -11.14 2.16 1.80
N ASP A 175 -11.16 3.12 2.73
CA ASP A 175 -12.35 3.91 3.03
C ASP A 175 -12.17 5.33 2.49
N GLN A 176 -13.12 5.76 1.66
CA GLN A 176 -13.19 7.11 1.12
C GLN A 176 -14.63 7.59 1.04
N THR A 177 -14.87 8.80 1.55
CA THR A 177 -16.13 9.52 1.26
C THR A 177 -16.09 10.13 -0.15
N PHE A 178 -17.25 10.56 -0.66
CA PHE A 178 -17.34 11.20 -1.98
C PHE A 178 -16.37 12.38 -2.13
N LEU A 179 -16.36 13.30 -1.16
CA LEU A 179 -15.46 14.46 -1.18
C LEU A 179 -13.98 14.05 -1.07
N GLN A 180 -13.69 13.01 -0.29
CA GLN A 180 -12.33 12.45 -0.16
C GLN A 180 -11.84 11.85 -1.49
N ARG A 181 -12.72 11.17 -2.23
CA ARG A 181 -12.42 10.64 -3.57
C ARG A 181 -12.09 11.77 -4.56
N VAL A 182 -12.89 12.84 -4.59
CA VAL A 182 -12.60 14.03 -5.42
C VAL A 182 -11.26 14.67 -5.06
N MET A 183 -10.94 14.77 -3.76
CA MET A 183 -9.67 15.36 -3.31
C MET A 183 -8.48 14.39 -3.42
N GLY A 184 -8.70 13.12 -3.76
CA GLY A 184 -7.69 12.07 -3.84
C GLY A 184 -7.07 11.73 -2.48
N VAL A 185 -7.88 11.73 -1.43
CA VAL A 185 -7.46 11.41 -0.05
C VAL A 185 -8.30 10.26 0.47
N GLY A 186 -7.78 9.44 1.38
CA GLY A 186 -8.59 8.43 2.06
C GLY A 186 -7.94 7.83 3.29
N ARG A 187 -8.53 6.74 3.75
CA ARG A 187 -8.02 5.89 4.82
C ARG A 187 -7.64 4.54 4.24
N ILE A 188 -6.52 4.00 4.71
CA ILE A 188 -6.09 2.63 4.43
C ILE A 188 -6.09 1.86 5.75
N GLY A 189 -6.71 0.69 5.74
CA GLY A 189 -6.64 -0.33 6.79
C GLY A 189 -5.96 -1.59 6.25
N ILE A 190 -4.98 -2.15 6.95
CA ILE A 190 -4.34 -3.41 6.60
C ILE A 190 -4.59 -4.42 7.74
N SER A 191 -5.09 -5.58 7.37
CA SER A 191 -5.31 -6.72 8.27
C SER A 191 -4.27 -7.79 7.98
N SER A 192 -3.59 -8.24 9.02
CA SER A 192 -2.61 -9.32 8.96
C SER A 192 -3.23 -10.65 9.37
N SER A 193 -2.46 -11.71 9.26
CA SER A 193 -2.86 -13.05 9.65
C SER A 193 -2.78 -13.33 11.16
N GLY A 194 -2.08 -12.47 11.90
CA GLY A 194 -1.76 -12.69 13.31
C GLY A 194 -2.84 -12.24 14.31
N GLN A 195 -3.72 -11.31 13.93
CA GLN A 195 -4.74 -10.75 14.83
C GLN A 195 -6.11 -10.65 14.16
N ASP A 196 -7.17 -10.78 14.96
CA ASP A 196 -8.54 -10.51 14.52
C ASP A 196 -8.75 -8.99 14.46
N GLY A 197 -8.64 -8.41 13.26
CA GLY A 197 -8.99 -7.01 13.00
C GLY A 197 -8.07 -6.28 12.02
N ILE A 198 -8.16 -4.95 12.04
CA ILE A 198 -7.26 -4.06 11.29
C ILE A 198 -6.08 -3.74 12.19
N GLU A 199 -4.90 -4.27 11.88
CA GLU A 199 -3.67 -4.04 12.66
C GLU A 199 -3.09 -2.64 12.37
N LEU A 200 -3.15 -2.21 11.11
CA LEU A 200 -2.64 -0.92 10.67
C LEU A 200 -3.77 -0.07 10.11
N GLN A 201 -4.01 1.10 10.68
CA GLN A 201 -5.00 2.03 10.17
C GLN A 201 -4.44 3.45 10.11
N VAL A 202 -4.36 4.00 8.89
CA VAL A 202 -3.90 5.37 8.67
C VAL A 202 -4.92 6.17 7.88
N ASN A 203 -5.24 7.35 8.41
CA ASN A 203 -6.22 8.27 7.82
C ASN A 203 -5.52 9.43 7.12
N HIS A 204 -6.25 10.04 6.18
CA HIS A 204 -5.84 11.25 5.46
C HIS A 204 -4.57 11.03 4.60
N LEU A 205 -4.44 9.86 3.99
CA LEU A 205 -3.37 9.53 3.06
C LEU A 205 -3.72 9.99 1.64
N ARG A 206 -2.72 10.48 0.91
CA ARG A 206 -2.87 10.88 -0.48
C ARG A 206 -2.87 9.64 -1.38
N LYS A 207 -3.86 9.57 -2.29
CA LYS A 207 -4.04 8.49 -3.28
C LYS A 207 -3.96 7.09 -2.65
N PRO A 208 -4.93 6.69 -1.82
CA PRO A 208 -4.85 5.41 -1.11
C PRO A 208 -4.83 4.19 -2.07
N ASP A 209 -5.53 4.26 -3.20
CA ASP A 209 -5.54 3.19 -4.21
C ASP A 209 -4.15 2.95 -4.81
N TYR A 210 -3.40 4.02 -5.04
CA TYR A 210 -2.02 3.92 -5.53
C TYR A 210 -1.09 3.26 -4.50
N LEU A 211 -1.29 3.56 -3.21
CA LEU A 211 -0.52 2.93 -2.14
C LEU A 211 -0.85 1.44 -2.03
N ARG A 212 -2.13 1.08 -2.16
CA ARG A 212 -2.54 -0.32 -2.25
C ARG A 212 -1.87 -1.02 -3.44
N GLN A 213 -1.90 -0.43 -4.62
CA GLN A 213 -1.26 -1.00 -5.81
C GLN A 213 0.22 -1.28 -5.58
N ILE A 214 0.95 -0.36 -4.93
CA ILE A 214 2.36 -0.58 -4.57
C ILE A 214 2.50 -1.78 -3.62
N ILE A 215 1.67 -1.86 -2.57
CA ILE A 215 1.72 -2.97 -1.61
C ILE A 215 1.41 -4.31 -2.29
N ASP A 216 0.42 -4.33 -3.20
CA ASP A 216 0.01 -5.52 -3.95
C ASP A 216 1.11 -6.06 -4.89
N LEU A 217 2.08 -5.23 -5.30
CA LEU A 217 3.26 -5.67 -6.07
C LEU A 217 4.19 -6.57 -5.25
N TYR A 218 4.29 -6.32 -3.94
CA TYR A 218 5.17 -7.03 -3.01
C TYR A 218 4.48 -8.14 -2.22
N ARG A 219 3.15 -8.31 -2.38
CA ARG A 219 2.38 -9.36 -1.69
C ARG A 219 2.35 -10.65 -2.51
N PRO A 220 2.55 -11.85 -1.95
CA PRO A 220 2.28 -13.09 -2.65
C PRO A 220 0.77 -13.20 -2.95
N LEU A 221 0.38 -12.99 -4.21
CA LEU A 221 -0.99 -13.15 -4.71
C LEU A 221 -1.16 -14.52 -5.36
#